data_AF-A0A0L6W1E4-F1
#
_entry.id   AF-A0A0L6W1E4-F1
#
_cell.length_a   1.000
_cell.length_b   1.000
_cell.length_c   1.000
_cell.angle_alpha   90.00
_cell.angle_beta   90.00
_cell.angle_gamma   90.00
#
_symmetry.space_group_name_H-M   'P 1'
#
loop_
_entity.id
_entity.type
_entity.pdbx_description
1 polymer ?
#
loop_
_entity_poly.entity_id
_entity_poly.type
_entity_poly.pdbx_seq_one_letter_code
_entity_poly.pdbx_strand_id
1 'polypeptide(L)'
;MKKAKFLPLLLIAVLLLTSCGKEVGPKNVDAAEKAVSSIKPEDLQSVKGAVHQLHFVLNDLVSWGHSRRFTENTEWYSSETAWKIVNEYLTEQKIADRAREIAKTVESETLKQDLESFANSLEQAYEKRDVNLLIHAHRIIHDLDYWVFGNETFYDKGSEPPRGSRDYWGVTVTLEGKK
;
A
#
# COMPACT_ATOMS: atom_id res chain seq x y z
N MET A 1 -12.48 -50.66 -13.30
CA MET A 1 -11.29 -49.88 -12.89
C MET A 1 -11.68 -48.40 -12.80
N LYS A 2 -11.94 -47.90 -11.59
CA LYS A 2 -12.37 -46.51 -11.36
C LYS A 2 -11.14 -45.64 -11.11
N LYS A 3 -10.97 -44.57 -11.92
CA LYS A 3 -9.91 -43.57 -11.78
C LYS A 3 -10.21 -42.69 -10.56
N ALA A 4 -9.30 -42.66 -9.59
CA ALA A 4 -9.35 -41.70 -8.48
C ALA A 4 -8.81 -40.35 -8.98
N LYS A 5 -9.61 -39.29 -8.85
CA LYS A 5 -9.20 -37.91 -9.11
C LYS A 5 -8.41 -37.41 -7.90
N PHE A 6 -7.15 -37.03 -8.10
CA PHE A 6 -6.39 -36.22 -7.15
C PHE A 6 -6.90 -34.78 -7.23
N LEU A 7 -7.29 -34.21 -6.09
CA LEU A 7 -7.53 -32.78 -5.91
C LEU A 7 -6.49 -32.31 -4.88
N PRO A 8 -5.60 -31.35 -5.19
CA PRO A 8 -4.70 -30.81 -4.18
C PRO A 8 -5.49 -29.82 -3.31
N LEU A 9 -5.58 -30.12 -2.02
CA LEU A 9 -6.10 -29.20 -1.01
C LEU A 9 -5.01 -28.15 -0.74
N LEU A 10 -5.18 -26.94 -1.29
CA LEU A 10 -4.31 -25.81 -0.94
C LEU A 10 -4.77 -25.27 0.42
N LEU A 11 -4.05 -25.65 1.48
CA LEU A 11 -4.32 -25.20 2.84
C LEU A 11 -3.71 -23.80 3.01
N ILE A 12 -4.52 -22.74 2.94
CA ILE A 12 -4.10 -21.40 3.35
C ILE A 12 -4.17 -21.36 4.88
N ALA A 13 -3.01 -21.48 5.51
CA ALA A 13 -2.88 -21.29 6.95
C ALA A 13 -2.98 -19.79 7.27
N VAL A 14 -4.09 -19.38 7.87
CA VAL A 14 -4.24 -18.05 8.48
C VAL A 14 -3.54 -18.09 9.84
N LEU A 15 -2.31 -17.60 9.91
CA LEU A 15 -1.64 -17.32 11.19
C LEU A 15 -2.14 -15.97 11.72
N LEU A 16 -2.94 -16.03 12.78
CA LEU A 16 -3.25 -14.90 13.65
C LEU A 16 -2.03 -14.60 14.52
N LEU A 17 -1.31 -13.53 14.19
CA LEU A 17 -0.33 -12.92 15.08
C LEU A 17 -0.77 -11.49 15.39
N THR A 18 -0.88 -11.22 16.69
CA THR A 18 -1.38 -10.00 17.32
C THR A 18 -0.49 -8.81 17.00
N SER A 19 -0.85 -8.04 15.97
CA SER A 19 -0.47 -6.63 15.86
C SER A 19 -1.71 -5.78 16.17
N CYS A 20 -1.53 -4.52 16.57
CA CYS A 20 -2.63 -3.57 16.80
C CYS A 20 -3.44 -3.22 15.53
N GLY A 21 -3.29 -3.97 14.44
CA GLY A 21 -4.04 -3.82 13.21
C GLY A 21 -5.46 -4.36 13.31
N LYS A 22 -6.34 -3.85 12.44
CA LYS A 22 -7.69 -4.39 12.26
C LYS A 22 -7.61 -5.82 11.71
N GLU A 23 -8.55 -6.70 12.06
CA GLU A 23 -8.60 -8.03 11.43
C GLU A 23 -9.16 -7.95 10.00
N VAL A 24 -8.61 -8.79 9.10
CA VAL A 24 -9.11 -8.95 7.73
C VAL A 24 -10.08 -10.13 7.70
N GLY A 25 -11.32 -9.88 7.29
CA GLY A 25 -12.38 -10.88 7.22
C GLY A 25 -12.59 -11.48 5.82
N PRO A 26 -13.42 -12.54 5.68
CA PRO A 26 -13.70 -13.19 4.40
C PRO A 26 -14.20 -12.22 3.31
N LYS A 27 -15.06 -11.25 3.67
CA LYS A 27 -15.52 -10.18 2.76
C LYS A 27 -14.36 -9.41 2.13
N ASN A 28 -13.31 -9.13 2.89
CA ASN A 28 -12.17 -8.36 2.41
C ASN A 28 -11.36 -9.19 1.39
N VAL A 29 -11.22 -10.50 1.63
CA VAL A 29 -10.55 -11.43 0.71
C VAL A 29 -11.31 -11.53 -0.61
N ASP A 30 -12.62 -11.75 -0.57
CA ASP A 30 -13.45 -11.81 -1.78
C ASP A 30 -13.37 -10.51 -2.60
N ALA A 31 -13.34 -9.36 -1.91
CA ALA A 31 -13.22 -8.06 -2.56
C ALA A 31 -11.85 -7.85 -3.21
N ALA A 32 -10.77 -8.27 -2.55
CA ALA A 32 -9.42 -8.26 -3.11
C ALA A 32 -9.32 -9.15 -4.35
N GLU A 33 -9.79 -10.40 -4.28
CA GLU A 33 -9.78 -11.34 -5.41
C GLU A 33 -10.57 -10.79 -6.59
N LYS A 34 -11.75 -10.23 -6.34
CA LYS A 34 -12.55 -9.57 -7.38
C LYS A 34 -11.80 -8.41 -8.03
N ALA A 35 -11.17 -7.54 -7.24
CA ALA A 35 -10.41 -6.41 -7.76
C ALA A 35 -9.20 -6.88 -8.60
N VAL A 36 -8.44 -7.86 -8.13
CA VAL A 36 -7.30 -8.43 -8.87
C VAL A 36 -7.76 -9.11 -10.16
N SER A 37 -8.88 -9.83 -10.14
CA SER A 37 -9.44 -10.50 -11.34
C SER A 37 -9.88 -9.52 -12.44
N SER A 38 -10.05 -8.24 -12.10
CA SER A 38 -10.37 -7.19 -13.07
C SER A 38 -9.16 -6.73 -13.91
N ILE A 39 -7.96 -7.13 -13.52
CA ILE A 39 -6.72 -6.78 -14.20
C ILE A 39 -6.43 -7.85 -15.25
N LYS A 40 -6.04 -7.42 -16.45
CA LYS A 40 -5.64 -8.37 -17.49
C LYS A 40 -4.44 -9.21 -17.02
N PRO A 41 -4.40 -10.52 -17.30
CA PRO A 41 -3.30 -11.38 -16.84
C PRO A 41 -1.91 -10.87 -17.24
N GLU A 42 -1.77 -10.28 -18.43
CA GLU A 42 -0.53 -9.70 -18.95
C GLU A 42 -0.05 -8.47 -18.16
N ASP A 43 -0.97 -7.73 -17.53
CA ASP A 43 -0.67 -6.49 -16.80
C ASP A 43 -0.47 -6.73 -15.30
N LEU A 44 -0.99 -7.85 -14.77
CA LEU A 44 -1.05 -8.13 -13.33
C LEU A 44 0.31 -7.98 -12.62
N GLN A 45 1.36 -8.59 -13.18
CA GLN A 45 2.68 -8.55 -12.54
C GLN A 45 3.28 -7.14 -12.55
N SER A 46 3.03 -6.37 -13.62
CA SER A 46 3.48 -4.98 -13.73
C SER A 46 2.77 -4.09 -12.72
N VAL A 47 1.44 -4.20 -12.61
CA VAL A 47 0.62 -3.46 -11.65
C VAL A 47 1.04 -3.81 -10.21
N LYS A 48 1.13 -5.10 -9.90
CA LYS A 48 1.55 -5.59 -8.58
C LYS A 48 2.93 -5.07 -8.19
N GLY A 49 3.90 -5.12 -9.12
CA GLY A 49 5.24 -4.61 -8.89
C GLY A 49 5.29 -3.09 -8.71
N ALA A 50 4.44 -2.35 -9.44
CA ALA A 50 4.39 -0.90 -9.33
C ALA A 50 3.79 -0.43 -8.00
N VAL A 51 2.69 -1.05 -7.54
CA VAL A 51 2.09 -0.80 -6.22
C VAL A 51 3.11 -1.08 -5.11
N HIS A 52 3.83 -2.19 -5.22
CA HIS A 52 4.88 -2.55 -4.26
C HIS A 52 5.99 -1.51 -4.18
N GLN A 53 6.48 -1.02 -5.33
CA GLN A 53 7.50 0.03 -5.37
C GLN A 53 7.00 1.34 -4.77
N LEU A 54 5.76 1.73 -5.04
CA LEU A 54 5.15 2.93 -4.43
C LEU A 54 5.07 2.78 -2.90
N HIS A 55 4.69 1.61 -2.40
CA HIS A 55 4.70 1.35 -0.96
C HIS A 55 6.11 1.48 -0.36
N PHE A 56 7.15 0.98 -1.01
CA PHE A 56 8.52 1.13 -0.54
C PHE A 56 8.99 2.59 -0.45
N VAL A 57 8.62 3.42 -1.42
CA VAL A 57 8.89 4.85 -1.38
C VAL A 57 8.25 5.48 -0.15
N LEU A 58 6.98 5.18 0.12
CA LEU A 58 6.28 5.74 1.29
C LEU A 58 6.80 5.17 2.61
N ASN A 59 7.31 3.94 2.62
CA ASN A 59 7.99 3.40 3.79
C ASN A 59 9.22 4.24 4.15
N ASP A 60 10.06 4.59 3.17
CA ASP A 60 11.23 5.43 3.41
C ASP A 60 10.84 6.84 3.89
N LEU A 61 9.75 7.40 3.34
CA LEU A 61 9.28 8.73 3.70
C LEU A 61 8.70 8.78 5.13
N VAL A 62 7.76 7.91 5.49
CA VAL A 62 6.95 8.10 6.71
C VAL A 62 6.93 6.93 7.69
N SER A 63 7.47 5.76 7.35
CA SER A 63 7.46 4.60 8.24
C SER A 63 8.54 4.71 9.33
N TRP A 64 8.48 3.80 10.32
CA TRP A 64 9.48 3.67 11.39
C TRP A 64 9.83 4.98 12.13
N GLY A 65 8.85 5.86 12.31
CA GLY A 65 9.03 7.14 13.00
C GLY A 65 9.62 8.26 12.13
N HIS A 66 9.87 8.01 10.83
CA HIS A 66 10.33 9.02 9.89
C HIS A 66 9.33 10.16 9.70
N SER A 67 8.04 9.94 9.97
CA SER A 67 7.02 10.99 9.92
C SER A 67 7.33 12.21 10.80
N ARG A 68 8.09 12.04 11.89
CA ARG A 68 8.52 13.16 12.78
C ARG A 68 9.36 14.22 12.05
N ARG A 69 10.09 13.81 11.01
CA ARG A 69 10.91 14.69 10.16
C ARG A 69 10.09 15.81 9.52
N PHE A 70 8.80 15.59 9.30
CA PHE A 70 7.92 16.58 8.66
C PHE A 70 7.39 17.64 9.62
N THR A 71 7.59 17.47 10.93
CA THR A 71 7.09 18.38 11.97
C THR A 71 8.20 18.95 12.86
N GLU A 72 9.34 18.29 12.95
CA GLU A 72 10.45 18.68 13.82
C GLU A 72 11.46 19.57 13.09
N ASN A 73 11.92 20.63 13.77
CA ASN A 73 13.05 21.44 13.36
C ASN A 73 14.11 21.37 14.47
N THR A 74 15.36 21.15 14.08
CA THR A 74 16.53 21.13 14.97
C THR A 74 17.61 22.06 14.41
N GLU A 75 18.71 22.26 15.12
CA GLU A 75 19.84 23.06 14.64
C GLU A 75 20.44 22.53 13.32
N TRP A 76 20.36 21.21 13.10
CA TRP A 76 20.99 20.53 11.95
C TRP A 76 20.00 20.01 10.92
N TYR A 77 18.69 20.21 11.15
CA TYR A 77 17.63 19.63 10.33
C TYR A 77 16.40 20.53 10.29
N SER A 78 15.88 20.78 9.08
CA SER A 78 14.59 21.44 8.90
C SER A 78 13.58 20.50 8.27
N SER A 79 12.34 20.60 8.70
CA SER A 79 11.20 19.91 8.07
C SER A 79 11.09 20.23 6.57
N GLU A 80 11.56 21.39 6.11
CA GLU A 80 11.58 21.73 4.68
C GLU A 80 12.52 20.80 3.88
N THR A 81 13.56 20.24 4.49
CA THR A 81 14.38 19.22 3.83
C THR A 81 13.55 17.95 3.55
N ALA A 82 12.69 17.55 4.50
CA ALA A 82 11.76 16.43 4.28
C ALA A 82 10.78 16.72 3.15
N TRP A 83 10.19 17.92 3.14
CA TRP A 83 9.23 18.33 2.12
C TRP A 83 9.86 18.49 0.73
N LYS A 84 11.13 18.89 0.64
CA LYS A 84 11.87 18.90 -0.62
C LYS A 84 12.01 17.49 -1.21
N ILE A 85 12.30 16.48 -0.40
CA ILE A 85 12.37 15.09 -0.85
C ILE A 85 11.00 14.64 -1.41
N VAL A 86 9.90 14.99 -0.73
CA VAL A 86 8.54 14.71 -1.26
C VAL A 86 8.32 15.39 -2.60
N ASN A 87 8.75 16.65 -2.75
CA ASN A 87 8.67 17.36 -4.03
C ASN A 87 9.49 16.67 -5.15
N GLU A 88 10.67 16.14 -4.84
CA GLU A 88 11.50 15.39 -5.79
C GLU A 88 10.77 14.10 -6.24
N TYR A 89 10.15 13.36 -5.31
CA TYR A 89 9.32 12.20 -5.67
C TYR A 89 8.11 12.57 -6.53
N LEU A 90 7.48 13.72 -6.27
CA LEU A 90 6.33 14.19 -7.04
C LEU A 90 6.72 14.67 -8.45
N THR A 91 7.82 15.42 -8.57
CA THR A 91 8.17 16.11 -9.81
C THR A 91 9.13 15.32 -10.71
N GLU A 92 10.11 14.63 -10.12
CA GLU A 92 11.14 13.89 -10.88
C GLU A 92 10.74 12.43 -11.06
N GLN A 93 10.31 11.77 -9.97
CA GLN A 93 9.91 10.35 -10.01
C GLN A 93 8.43 10.14 -10.36
N LYS A 94 7.64 11.22 -10.36
CA LYS A 94 6.24 11.25 -10.78
C LYS A 94 5.38 10.15 -10.13
N ILE A 95 5.57 9.93 -8.83
CA ILE A 95 4.93 8.79 -8.16
C ILE A 95 3.39 8.92 -8.09
N ALA A 96 2.85 10.14 -8.07
CA ALA A 96 1.42 10.39 -8.16
C ALA A 96 0.89 10.05 -9.57
N ASP A 97 1.55 10.53 -10.63
CA ASP A 97 1.19 10.19 -12.01
C ASP A 97 1.26 8.68 -12.24
N ARG A 98 2.30 8.01 -11.72
CA ARG A 98 2.44 6.57 -11.83
C ARG A 98 1.24 5.82 -11.24
N ALA A 99 0.72 6.24 -10.08
CA ALA A 99 -0.48 5.65 -9.51
C ALA A 99 -1.71 5.87 -10.42
N ARG A 100 -1.84 7.05 -11.02
CA ARG A 100 -2.92 7.35 -11.99
C ARG A 100 -2.78 6.54 -13.28
N GLU A 101 -1.56 6.29 -13.76
CA GLU A 101 -1.33 5.42 -14.91
C GLU A 101 -1.73 3.97 -14.60
N ILE A 102 -1.42 3.46 -13.40
CA ILE A 102 -1.92 2.15 -12.95
C ILE A 102 -3.44 2.14 -12.92
N ALA A 103 -4.09 3.22 -12.47
CA ALA A 103 -5.55 3.30 -12.44
C ALA A 103 -6.17 3.17 -13.85
N LYS A 104 -5.46 3.56 -14.91
CA LYS A 104 -5.92 3.41 -16.30
C LYS A 104 -5.81 1.96 -16.81
N THR A 105 -5.02 1.10 -16.19
CA THR A 105 -4.82 -0.29 -16.64
C THR A 105 -5.71 -1.32 -15.93
N VAL A 106 -6.41 -0.90 -14.87
CA VAL A 106 -7.31 -1.78 -14.09
C VAL A 106 -8.77 -1.47 -14.41
N GLU A 107 -9.64 -2.48 -14.38
CA GLU A 107 -11.08 -2.27 -14.63
C GLU A 107 -11.89 -2.04 -13.33
N SER A 108 -11.36 -2.46 -12.18
CA SER A 108 -12.03 -2.28 -10.89
C SER A 108 -12.13 -0.80 -10.49
N GLU A 109 -13.36 -0.27 -10.46
CA GLU A 109 -13.65 1.11 -10.04
C GLU A 109 -13.20 1.44 -8.61
N THR A 110 -13.27 0.48 -7.69
CA THR A 110 -12.78 0.70 -6.32
C THR A 110 -11.26 0.81 -6.27
N LEU A 111 -10.57 0.01 -7.09
CA LEU A 111 -9.11 0.05 -7.17
C LEU A 111 -8.62 1.35 -7.84
N LYS A 112 -9.33 1.82 -8.88
CA LYS A 112 -9.11 3.15 -9.47
C LYS A 112 -9.27 4.24 -8.41
N GLN A 113 -10.34 4.18 -7.63
CA GLN A 113 -10.60 5.15 -6.57
C GLN A 113 -9.50 5.16 -5.51
N ASP A 114 -8.99 4.00 -5.10
CA ASP A 114 -7.91 3.92 -4.10
C ASP A 114 -6.59 4.50 -4.66
N LEU A 115 -6.23 4.18 -5.91
CA LEU A 115 -5.03 4.72 -6.56
C LEU A 115 -5.10 6.25 -6.76
N GLU A 116 -6.28 6.75 -7.13
CA GLU A 116 -6.52 8.19 -7.26
C GLU A 116 -6.50 8.88 -5.88
N SER A 117 -7.06 8.24 -4.85
CA SER A 117 -7.03 8.75 -3.47
C SER A 117 -5.60 8.79 -2.92
N PHE A 118 -4.76 7.80 -3.24
CA PHE A 118 -3.34 7.81 -2.94
C PHE A 118 -2.64 9.02 -3.59
N ALA A 119 -2.81 9.22 -4.90
CA ALA A 119 -2.18 10.31 -5.62
C ALA A 119 -2.61 11.68 -5.07
N ASN A 120 -3.91 11.89 -4.88
CA ASN A 120 -4.44 13.13 -4.35
C ASN A 120 -4.03 13.40 -2.90
N SER A 121 -3.94 12.36 -2.07
CA SER A 121 -3.46 12.51 -0.68
C SER A 121 -2.00 12.92 -0.65
N LEU A 122 -1.16 12.35 -1.51
CA LEU A 122 0.25 12.67 -1.59
C LEU A 122 0.50 14.11 -2.07
N GLU A 123 -0.18 14.54 -3.14
CA GLU A 123 -0.07 15.91 -3.67
C GLU A 123 -0.54 16.93 -2.63
N GLN A 124 -1.70 16.70 -2.02
CA GLN A 124 -2.22 17.60 -0.99
C GLN A 124 -1.35 17.59 0.26
N ALA A 125 -0.71 16.47 0.62
CA ALA A 125 0.24 16.44 1.73
C ALA A 125 1.37 17.44 1.50
N TYR A 126 1.94 17.45 0.30
CA TYR A 126 2.99 18.41 -0.05
C TYR A 126 2.45 19.84 -0.07
N GLU A 127 1.37 20.12 -0.80
CA GLU A 127 0.80 21.46 -0.94
C GLU A 127 0.45 22.10 0.41
N LYS A 128 -0.11 21.30 1.32
CA LYS A 128 -0.60 21.76 2.63
C LYS A 128 0.43 21.60 3.75
N ARG A 129 1.59 20.99 3.46
CA ARG A 129 2.57 20.57 4.46
C ARG A 129 1.94 19.73 5.58
N ASP A 130 1.03 18.82 5.21
CA ASP A 130 0.28 18.00 6.15
C ASP A 130 0.80 16.55 6.16
N VAL A 131 1.54 16.21 7.22
CA VAL A 131 2.10 14.85 7.42
C VAL A 131 1.01 13.79 7.56
N ASN A 132 -0.20 14.15 8.03
CA ASN A 132 -1.29 13.17 8.17
C ASN A 132 -1.82 12.72 6.82
N LEU A 133 -1.83 13.61 5.82
CA LEU A 133 -2.16 13.24 4.44
C LEU A 133 -1.08 12.33 3.84
N LEU A 134 0.19 12.55 4.18
CA LEU A 134 1.29 11.67 3.75
C LEU A 134 1.19 10.28 4.39
N ILE A 135 0.86 10.23 5.68
CA ILE A 135 0.56 8.97 6.40
C ILE A 135 -0.67 8.29 5.79
N HIS A 136 -1.70 9.05 5.41
CA HIS A 136 -2.89 8.49 4.77
C HIS A 136 -2.55 7.86 3.41
N ALA A 137 -1.78 8.55 2.57
CA ALA A 137 -1.26 7.99 1.31
C ALA A 137 -0.48 6.69 1.56
N HIS A 138 0.41 6.66 2.56
CA HIS A 138 1.13 5.45 2.95
C HIS A 138 0.18 4.31 3.32
N ARG A 139 -0.83 4.56 4.15
CA ARG A 139 -1.80 3.52 4.56
C ARG A 139 -2.60 2.97 3.39
N ILE A 140 -3.00 3.81 2.43
CA ILE A 140 -3.70 3.35 1.22
C ILE A 140 -2.82 2.39 0.44
N ILE A 141 -1.61 2.80 0.08
CA ILE A 141 -0.73 1.98 -0.77
C ILE A 141 -0.25 0.72 -0.05
N HIS A 142 -0.06 0.79 1.27
CA HIS A 142 0.26 -0.35 2.14
C HIS A 142 -0.89 -1.38 2.13
N ASP A 143 -2.13 -0.93 2.33
CA ASP A 143 -3.29 -1.81 2.28
C ASP A 143 -3.43 -2.48 0.89
N LEU A 144 -3.21 -1.72 -0.19
CA LEU A 144 -3.20 -2.27 -1.55
C LEU A 144 -2.08 -3.33 -1.71
N ASP A 145 -0.86 -3.02 -1.28
CA ASP A 145 0.30 -3.89 -1.46
C ASP A 145 0.11 -5.25 -0.77
N TYR A 146 -0.27 -5.24 0.50
CA TYR A 146 -0.33 -6.46 1.32
C TYR A 146 -1.66 -7.18 1.31
N TRP A 147 -2.77 -6.44 1.16
CA TRP A 147 -4.12 -7.01 1.34
C TRP A 147 -4.90 -7.12 0.05
N VAL A 148 -4.57 -6.33 -0.99
CA VAL A 148 -5.13 -6.52 -2.35
C VAL A 148 -4.21 -7.39 -3.20
N PHE A 149 -2.93 -7.02 -3.32
CA PHE A 149 -1.98 -7.73 -4.20
C PHE A 149 -1.21 -8.87 -3.52
N GLY A 150 -1.34 -9.00 -2.20
CA GLY A 150 -0.74 -10.09 -1.44
C GLY A 150 0.77 -10.16 -1.58
N ASN A 151 1.46 -9.01 -1.68
CA ASN A 151 2.92 -9.01 -1.61
C ASN A 151 3.39 -9.47 -0.24
N GLU A 152 4.58 -10.07 -0.21
CA GLU A 152 5.19 -10.50 1.04
C GLU A 152 5.68 -9.27 1.82
N THR A 153 5.49 -9.32 3.13
CA THR A 153 6.15 -8.36 4.02
C THR A 153 7.60 -8.76 4.14
N PHE A 154 8.51 -7.80 3.95
CA PHE A 154 9.89 -7.97 4.42
C PHE A 154 9.88 -7.83 5.94
N TYR A 155 9.51 -8.92 6.60
CA TYR A 155 9.64 -9.05 8.05
C TYR A 155 11.06 -9.52 8.34
N ASP A 156 11.98 -8.58 8.52
CA ASP A 156 13.34 -8.93 8.92
C ASP A 156 13.36 -9.24 10.41
N LYS A 157 13.13 -10.53 10.72
CA LYS A 157 13.23 -11.09 12.08
C LYS A 157 14.61 -10.89 12.72
N GLY A 158 15.64 -10.59 11.94
CA GLY A 158 17.00 -10.35 12.42
C GLY A 158 17.29 -8.88 12.75
N SER A 159 16.38 -7.95 12.45
CA SER A 159 16.53 -6.53 12.76
C SER A 159 15.90 -6.18 14.12
N GLU A 160 16.59 -5.37 14.93
CA GLU A 160 16.04 -4.81 16.18
C GLU A 160 15.89 -3.28 16.08
N PRO A 161 14.66 -2.73 16.20
CA PRO A 161 13.38 -3.44 16.24
C PRO A 161 13.04 -4.12 14.89
N PRO A 162 12.18 -5.16 14.88
CA PRO A 162 11.76 -5.82 13.65
C PRO A 162 11.22 -4.80 12.65
N ARG A 163 11.79 -4.79 11.45
CA ARG A 163 11.33 -3.95 10.34
C ARG A 163 10.24 -4.68 9.56
N GLY A 164 9.26 -3.90 9.10
CA GLY A 164 8.07 -4.38 8.40
C GLY A 164 6.87 -4.60 9.34
N SER A 165 5.76 -3.94 9.02
CA SER A 165 4.46 -4.20 9.65
C SER A 165 3.47 -4.64 8.58
N ARG A 166 2.70 -5.69 8.86
CA ARG A 166 1.53 -6.10 8.06
C ARG A 166 0.23 -5.58 8.66
N ASP A 167 0.26 -4.46 9.38
CA ASP A 167 -0.95 -3.89 9.97
C ASP A 167 -2.00 -3.62 8.89
N TYR A 168 -3.23 -4.09 9.09
CA TYR A 168 -4.34 -3.68 8.24
C TYR A 168 -4.93 -2.37 8.76
N TRP A 169 -4.93 -1.34 7.93
CA TRP A 169 -5.43 -0.01 8.30
C TRP A 169 -6.90 0.21 7.92
N GLY A 170 -7.43 -0.55 6.97
CA GLY A 170 -8.83 -0.47 6.55
C GLY A 170 -9.19 0.89 5.96
N VAL A 171 -8.27 1.46 5.17
CA VAL A 171 -8.45 2.79 4.55
C VAL A 171 -8.83 2.71 3.07
N THR A 172 -8.79 1.53 2.46
CA THR A 172 -9.11 1.33 1.04
C THR A 172 -10.59 1.02 0.82
N VAL A 173 -11.18 1.64 -0.19
CA VAL A 173 -12.54 1.37 -0.67
C VAL A 173 -12.62 -0.02 -1.27
N THR A 174 -11.55 -0.52 -1.88
CA THR A 174 -11.50 -1.89 -2.42
C THR A 174 -11.80 -2.93 -1.36
N LEU A 175 -11.25 -2.80 -0.15
CA LEU A 175 -11.46 -3.78 0.91
C LEU A 175 -12.69 -3.47 1.77
N GLU A 176 -12.98 -2.19 2.01
CA GLU A 176 -14.02 -1.78 2.97
C GLU A 176 -15.39 -1.53 2.31
N GLY A 177 -15.40 -1.16 1.03
CA GLY A 177 -16.54 -0.59 0.33
C GLY A 177 -16.64 0.93 0.50
N LYS A 178 -17.59 1.56 -0.20
CA LYS A 178 -17.91 2.98 -0.01
C LYS A 178 -18.53 3.15 1.38
N LYS A 179 -17.99 4.08 2.16
CA LYS A 179 -18.56 4.50 3.45
C LYS A 179 -19.61 5.58 3.24
#